data_AF-A0A081B6E9-F1
#
_entry.id   AF-A0A081B6E9-F1
#
_cell.length_a   1.000
_cell.length_b   1.000
_cell.length_c   1.000
_cell.angle_alpha   90.00
_cell.angle_beta   90.00
_cell.angle_gamma   90.00
#
_symmetry.space_group_name_H-M   'P 1'
#
loop_
_entity.id
_entity.type
_entity.pdbx_description
1 polymer ?
#
loop_
_entity_poly.entity_id
_entity_poly.type
_entity_poly.pdbx_seq_one_letter_code
_entity_poly.pdbx_strand_id
1 'polypeptide(L)'
;MRARRSRPGRHLRPVDALRLLGHDEELMAFHKRCIADGYVLKKTVRPYHRQDGGLTCRFIWRKRAEDPAMTIEYTVRWRVARD
;
A
#
# COMPACT_ATOMS: atom_id res chain seq x y z
N MET A 1 -8.49 18.45 -33.67
CA MET A 1 -8.15 17.27 -32.86
C MET A 1 -8.28 17.61 -31.38
N ARG A 2 -9.23 17.02 -30.64
CA ARG A 2 -9.23 17.13 -29.17
C ARG A 2 -8.11 16.22 -28.65
N ALA A 3 -7.04 16.80 -28.12
CA ALA A 3 -6.04 16.06 -27.37
C ALA A 3 -6.76 15.25 -26.28
N ARG A 4 -6.67 13.91 -26.34
CA ARG A 4 -7.13 13.05 -25.25
C ARG A 4 -6.31 13.45 -24.02
N ARG A 5 -6.89 14.24 -23.12
CA ARG A 5 -6.29 14.51 -21.81
C ARG A 5 -5.95 13.16 -21.18
N SER A 6 -4.68 12.93 -20.85
CA SER A 6 -4.28 11.78 -20.03
C SER A 6 -5.19 11.75 -18.82
N ARG A 7 -5.95 10.67 -18.67
CA ARG A 7 -6.87 10.54 -17.54
C ARG A 7 -6.04 10.60 -16.26
N PRO A 8 -6.46 11.38 -15.25
CA PRO A 8 -5.76 11.38 -13.97
C PRO A 8 -5.71 9.95 -13.43
N GLY A 9 -4.64 9.63 -12.70
CA GLY A 9 -4.58 8.38 -11.97
C GLY A 9 -5.77 8.28 -11.00
N ARG A 10 -6.15 7.07 -10.62
CA ARG A 10 -7.37 6.85 -9.83
C ARG A 10 -7.11 5.92 -8.66
N HIS A 11 -7.82 6.16 -7.56
CA HIS A 11 -7.89 5.16 -6.52
C HIS A 11 -8.71 3.96 -6.98
N LEU A 12 -8.17 2.77 -6.75
CA LEU A 12 -8.87 1.52 -6.94
C LEU A 12 -9.79 1.24 -5.74
N ARG A 13 -10.52 0.13 -5.82
CA ARG A 13 -11.29 -0.39 -4.69
C ARG A 13 -10.33 -0.83 -3.58
N PRO A 14 -10.72 -0.72 -2.30
CA PRO A 14 -9.96 -1.30 -1.22
C PRO A 14 -9.73 -2.79 -1.44
N VAL A 15 -8.54 -3.26 -1.11
CA VAL A 15 -8.15 -4.67 -1.19
C VAL A 15 -7.51 -5.09 0.12
N ASP A 16 -7.49 -6.40 0.38
CA ASP A 16 -6.83 -6.97 1.54
C ASP A 16 -5.33 -6.63 1.52
N ALA A 17 -4.84 -6.06 2.63
CA ALA A 17 -3.45 -5.67 2.78
C ALA A 17 -2.51 -6.89 2.75
N LEU A 18 -2.86 -7.98 3.44
CA LEU A 18 -2.02 -9.19 3.51
C LEU A 18 -1.84 -9.83 2.13
N ARG A 19 -2.88 -9.81 1.30
CA ARG A 19 -2.81 -10.31 -0.08
C ARG A 19 -1.79 -9.54 -0.90
N LEU A 20 -1.73 -8.21 -0.75
CA LEU A 20 -0.76 -7.38 -1.45
C LEU A 20 0.66 -7.56 -0.92
N LEU A 21 0.82 -7.68 0.41
CA LEU A 21 2.13 -7.91 1.03
C LEU A 21 2.81 -9.17 0.48
N GLY A 22 2.04 -10.22 0.19
CA GLY A 22 2.58 -11.50 -0.31
C GLY A 22 3.30 -11.42 -1.65
N HIS A 23 3.19 -10.31 -2.39
CA HIS A 23 3.90 -10.09 -3.66
C HIS A 23 5.28 -9.43 -3.50
N ASP A 24 5.65 -9.04 -2.28
CA ASP A 24 6.87 -8.27 -2.02
C ASP A 24 7.56 -8.83 -0.76
N GLU A 25 8.65 -9.57 -0.96
CA GLU A 25 9.35 -10.28 0.12
C GLU A 25 9.92 -9.33 1.17
N GLU A 26 10.46 -8.19 0.74
CA GLU A 26 11.03 -7.19 1.65
C GLU A 26 9.93 -6.58 2.51
N LEU A 27 8.80 -6.25 1.89
CA LEU A 27 7.64 -5.70 2.58
C LEU A 27 7.00 -6.72 3.53
N MET A 28 7.00 -8.01 3.17
CA MET A 28 6.57 -9.09 4.06
C MET A 28 7.53 -9.25 5.25
N ALA A 29 8.84 -9.14 5.04
CA ALA A 29 9.82 -9.15 6.13
C ALA A 29 9.64 -7.94 7.06
N PHE A 30 9.39 -6.76 6.50
CA PHE A 30 9.05 -5.56 7.27
C PHE A 30 7.77 -5.76 8.08
N HIS A 31 6.73 -6.34 7.48
CA HIS A 31 5.49 -6.66 8.17
C HIS A 31 5.71 -7.55 9.40
N LYS A 32 6.53 -8.61 9.27
CA LYS A 32 6.85 -9.52 10.38
C LYS A 32 7.53 -8.80 11.54
N ARG A 33 8.47 -7.88 11.25
CA ARG A 33 9.11 -7.03 12.28
C ARG A 33 8.09 -6.15 12.98
N CYS A 34 7.22 -5.47 12.23
CA CYS A 34 6.16 -4.66 12.85
C CYS A 34 5.23 -5.48 13.76
N ILE A 35 4.84 -6.70 13.38
CA ILE A 35 4.03 -7.56 14.27
C ILE A 35 4.80 -7.94 15.53
N ALA A 36 6.08 -8.31 15.42
CA ALA A 36 6.93 -8.64 16.56
C ALA A 36 7.03 -7.48 17.56
N ASP A 37 7.05 -6.24 17.05
CA ASP A 37 7.08 -5.02 17.86
C ASP A 37 5.69 -4.59 18.40
N GLY A 38 4.65 -5.41 18.19
CA GLY A 38 3.30 -5.19 18.71
C GLY A 38 2.41 -4.30 17.85
N TYR A 39 2.79 -4.04 16.59
CA TYR A 39 1.95 -3.27 15.68
C TYR A 39 0.92 -4.15 14.97
N VAL A 40 -0.24 -3.55 14.71
CA VAL A 40 -1.32 -4.16 13.94
C VAL A 40 -1.46 -3.47 12.59
N LEU A 41 -1.42 -4.25 11.51
CA LEU A 41 -1.65 -3.78 10.15
C LEU A 41 -3.13 -3.42 9.94
N LYS A 42 -3.38 -2.28 9.29
CA LYS A 42 -4.71 -1.95 8.78
C LYS A 42 -5.11 -2.98 7.71
N LYS A 43 -6.25 -3.64 7.93
CA LYS A 43 -6.76 -4.74 7.09
C LYS A 43 -6.84 -4.42 5.59
N THR A 44 -7.12 -3.17 5.23
CA THR A 44 -7.37 -2.77 3.84
C THR A 44 -6.42 -1.69 3.38
N VAL A 45 -5.88 -1.86 2.18
CA VAL A 45 -5.16 -0.82 1.42
C VAL A 45 -6.05 -0.35 0.28
N ARG A 46 -5.97 0.93 -0.08
CA ARG A 46 -6.63 1.49 -1.27
C ARG A 46 -5.57 1.90 -2.30
N PRO A 47 -5.19 0.99 -3.22
CA PRO A 47 -4.16 1.28 -4.21
C PRO A 47 -4.54 2.48 -5.08
N TYR A 48 -3.53 3.22 -5.51
CA TYR A 48 -3.67 4.29 -6.48
C TYR A 48 -3.02 3.86 -7.79
N HIS A 49 -3.84 3.72 -8.83
CA HIS A 49 -3.36 3.46 -10.19
C HIS A 49 -2.85 4.76 -10.80
N ARG A 50 -1.55 4.78 -11.10
CA ARG A 50 -0.82 5.93 -11.61
C ARG A 50 -1.02 6.07 -13.13
N GLN A 51 -0.67 7.25 -13.66
CA GLN A 51 -0.79 7.52 -15.10
C GLN A 51 0.21 6.72 -15.94
N ASP A 52 1.36 6.36 -15.36
CA ASP A 52 2.42 5.57 -16.00
C ASP A 52 2.12 4.06 -16.02
N GLY A 53 0.92 3.65 -15.62
CA GLY A 53 0.54 2.23 -15.51
C GLY A 53 1.05 1.55 -14.24
N GLY A 54 1.72 2.28 -13.34
CA GLY A 54 2.12 1.75 -12.04
C GLY A 54 1.01 1.77 -11.00
N LEU A 55 1.29 1.14 -9.86
CA LEU A 55 0.47 1.17 -8.65
C LEU A 55 1.25 1.79 -7.50
N THR A 56 0.62 2.67 -6.74
CA THR A 56 1.09 3.09 -5.41
C THR A 56 0.20 2.46 -4.36
N CYS A 57 0.80 1.77 -3.38
CA CYS A 57 0.09 1.20 -2.24
C CYS A 57 0.67 1.80 -0.96
N ARG A 58 -0.20 2.15 0.01
CA ARG A 58 0.21 2.61 1.33
C ARG A 58 -0.30 1.65 2.39
N PHE A 59 0.64 1.05 3.10
CA PHE A 59 0.41 0.16 4.22
C PHE A 59 0.58 0.94 5.52
N ILE A 60 -0.27 0.65 6.51
CA ILE A 60 -0.31 1.40 7.75
C ILE A 60 -0.37 0.40 8.91
N TRP A 61 0.63 0.45 9.78
CA TRP A 61 0.69 -0.31 11.02
C TRP A 61 0.46 0.64 12.18
N ARG A 62 -0.32 0.21 13.18
CA ARG A 62 -0.66 1.02 14.36
C ARG A 62 -0.38 0.24 15.63
N LYS A 63 0.20 0.90 16.61
CA LYS A 63 0.38 0.38 17.96
C LYS A 63 -0.55 1.15 18.90
N ARG A 64 -1.54 0.45 19.47
CA ARG A 64 -2.59 1.08 20.31
C ARG A 64 -2.19 1.22 21.77
N ALA A 65 -1.17 0.49 22.22
CA ALA A 65 -0.75 0.45 23.62
C ALA A 65 0.14 1.63 24.03
N GLU A 66 0.60 2.45 23.08
CA GLU A 66 1.41 3.64 23.34
C GLU A 66 0.52 4.88 23.19
N ASP A 67 0.63 5.82 24.14
CA ASP A 67 0.00 7.14 24.08
C ASP A 67 1.10 8.20 23.84
N PRO A 68 1.10 8.89 22.69
CA PRO A 68 0.15 8.82 21.58
C PRO A 68 0.31 7.55 20.73
N ALA A 69 -0.78 7.14 20.07
CA ALA A 69 -0.79 5.96 19.22
C ALA A 69 0.24 6.06 18.07
N MET A 70 1.31 5.28 18.16
CA MET A 70 2.37 5.27 17.16
C MET A 70 1.88 4.59 15.87
N THR A 71 2.13 5.24 14.73
CA THR A 71 1.74 4.76 13.40
C THR A 71 2.96 4.71 12.49
N ILE A 72 3.13 3.60 11.79
CA ILE A 72 4.14 3.42 10.75
C ILE A 72 3.41 3.38 9.41
N GLU A 73 3.81 4.26 8.48
CA GLU A 73 3.34 4.25 7.11
C GLU A 73 4.46 3.77 6.18
N TYR A 74 4.17 2.78 5.34
CA TYR A 74 5.08 2.32 4.30
C TYR A 74 4.41 2.46 2.94
N THR A 75 5.05 3.16 2.01
CA THR A 75 4.52 3.36 0.65
C THR A 75 5.38 2.63 -0.37
N VAL A 76 4.78 1.70 -1.10
CA VAL A 76 5.42 1.02 -2.24
C VAL A 76 4.89 1.55 -3.56
N ARG A 77 5.76 1.50 -4.57
CA ARG A 77 5.42 1.81 -5.95
C ARG A 77 5.80 0.62 -6.81
N TRP A 78 4.80 -0.08 -7.33
CA TRP A 78 4.99 -1.20 -8.24
C TRP A 78 4.73 -0.77 -9.67
N ARG A 79 5.45 -1.36 -10.63
CA ARG A 79 5.08 -1.31 -12.04
C ARG A 79 4.18 -2.50 -12.32
N VAL A 80 3.04 -2.26 -12.95
CA VAL A 80 2.21 -3.34 -13.46
C VAL A 80 2.72 -3.65 -14.86
N ALA A 81 3.30 -4.84 -15.05
CA ALA A 81 3.59 -5.31 -16.40
C ALA A 81 2.26 -5.37 -17.17
N ARG A 82 2.24 -4.79 -18.38
CA ARG A 82 1.14 -5.03 -19.30
C ARG A 82 1.40 -6.39 -19.94
N ASP A 83 0.49 -7.34 -19.73
CA ASP A 83 0.38 -8.53 -20.58
C ASP A 83 0.10 -8.14 -22.03
#